data_AF-C1KMY7-F1
#
_entry.id   AF-C1KMY7-F1
#
_cell.length_a   1.000
_cell.length_b   1.000
_cell.length_c   1.000
_cell.angle_alpha   90.00
_cell.angle_beta   90.00
_cell.angle_gamma   90.00
#
_symmetry.space_group_name_H-M   'P 1'
#
loop_
_entity.id
_entity.type
_entity.pdbx_description
1 polymer ?
#
loop_
_entity_poly.entity_id
_entity_poly.type
_entity_poly.pdbx_seq_one_letter_code
_entity_poly.pdbx_strand_id
1 'polypeptide(L)'
;KVRGGRMGAVNGMHPNGKVDETCMQSREVWTGVTYGVAATMIHAGMEDKAFTTAEGIFIAGWSEEGFGYAFQTPEGWTMDGSYRSLVYMRPLAIWGMQQALEK
;
A
#
# COMPACT_ATOMS: atom_id res chain seq x y z
N LYS A 1 3.96 -13.58 0.77
CA LYS A 1 2.97 -12.48 0.73
C LYS A 1 2.22 -12.47 2.06
N VAL A 2 2.23 -11.37 2.79
CA VAL A 2 1.47 -11.22 4.05
C VAL A 2 0.00 -10.98 3.70
N ARG A 3 -0.95 -11.60 4.42
CA ARG A 3 -2.40 -11.45 4.20
C ARG A 3 -2.83 -11.62 2.74
N GLY A 4 -2.23 -12.59 2.05
CA GLY A 4 -2.50 -12.86 0.63
C GLY A 4 -2.02 -11.78 -0.35
N GLY A 5 -1.38 -10.71 0.13
CA GLY A 5 -1.00 -9.55 -0.69
C GLY A 5 -2.14 -8.56 -0.93
N ARG A 6 -3.26 -8.67 -0.21
CA ARG A 6 -4.48 -7.86 -0.42
C ARG A 6 -4.53 -6.56 0.40
N MET A 7 -3.38 -6.09 0.91
CA MET A 7 -3.33 -4.96 1.86
C MET A 7 -2.29 -3.88 1.52
N GLY A 8 -1.61 -3.99 0.38
CA GLY A 8 -0.49 -3.13 0.00
C GLY A 8 0.87 -3.66 0.46
N ALA A 9 1.90 -2.82 0.38
CA ALA A 9 3.27 -3.20 0.72
C ALA A 9 3.61 -2.81 2.17
N VAL A 10 3.92 -3.81 3.01
CA VAL A 10 4.43 -3.55 4.37
C VAL A 10 5.84 -2.97 4.30
N ASN A 11 6.14 -2.00 5.16
CA ASN A 11 7.40 -1.26 5.13
C ASN A 11 8.62 -2.15 5.43
N GLY A 12 8.49 -3.09 6.37
CA GLY A 12 9.57 -3.95 6.81
C GLY A 12 9.21 -5.43 6.79
N MET A 13 10.08 -6.24 6.21
CA MET A 13 9.96 -7.70 6.19
C MET A 13 11.34 -8.33 6.34
N HIS A 14 11.45 -9.29 7.26
CA HIS A 14 12.65 -10.11 7.40
C HIS A 14 12.80 -11.08 6.21
N PRO A 15 14.01 -11.56 5.90
CA PRO A 15 14.23 -12.54 4.83
C PRO A 15 13.45 -13.85 5.00
N ASN A 16 13.02 -14.18 6.23
CA ASN A 16 12.18 -15.34 6.53
C ASN A 16 10.67 -15.09 6.27
N GLY A 17 10.30 -13.93 5.73
CA GLY A 17 8.93 -13.55 5.39
C GLY A 17 8.08 -13.04 6.55
N LYS A 18 8.63 -12.92 7.76
CA LYS A 18 7.93 -12.30 8.90
C LYS A 18 7.95 -10.77 8.77
N VAL A 19 6.84 -10.13 9.11
CA VAL A 19 6.77 -8.67 9.25
C VAL A 19 7.78 -8.23 10.31
N ASP A 20 8.49 -7.15 10.02
CA ASP A 20 9.41 -6.54 10.97
C ASP A 20 8.63 -5.72 12.02
N GLU A 21 8.77 -6.10 13.28
CA GLU A 21 8.11 -5.45 14.43
C GLU A 21 9.08 -4.62 15.28
N THR A 22 10.30 -4.35 14.80
CA THR A 22 11.32 -3.59 15.54
C THR A 22 10.93 -2.14 15.79
N CYS A 23 10.05 -1.55 14.97
CA CYS A 23 9.46 -0.25 15.24
C CYS A 23 8.00 -0.17 14.80
N MET A 24 7.31 0.91 15.20
CA MET A 24 5.91 1.13 14.83
C MET A 24 5.74 1.18 13.31
N GLN A 25 6.68 1.80 12.61
CA GLN A 25 6.56 2.07 11.18
C GLN A 25 6.88 0.84 10.32
N SER A 26 7.77 -0.05 10.77
CA SER A 26 8.18 -1.24 10.01
C SER A 26 7.01 -2.21 9.79
N ARG A 27 6.09 -2.28 10.75
CA ARG A 27 4.89 -3.14 10.69
C ARG A 27 3.68 -2.51 10.00
N GLU A 28 3.79 -1.27 9.53
CA GLU A 28 2.72 -0.57 8.80
C GLU A 28 2.84 -0.81 7.29
N VAL A 29 1.70 -0.76 6.61
CA VAL A 29 1.62 -0.40 5.19
C VAL A 29 1.42 1.09 5.12
N TRP A 30 2.27 1.80 4.37
CA TRP A 30 2.01 3.19 4.03
C TRP A 30 1.36 3.28 2.65
N THR A 31 0.18 3.90 2.59
CA THR A 31 -0.65 3.91 1.39
C THR A 31 0.05 4.61 0.23
N GLY A 32 0.59 5.81 0.47
CA GLY A 32 1.33 6.56 -0.54
C GLY A 32 2.65 5.91 -0.97
N VAL A 33 3.37 5.26 -0.04
CA VAL A 33 4.60 4.51 -0.39
C VAL A 33 4.25 3.33 -1.29
N THR A 34 3.17 2.62 -1.00
CA THR A 34 2.70 1.50 -1.83
C THR A 34 2.42 1.96 -3.26
N TYR A 35 1.72 3.09 -3.44
CA TYR A 35 1.49 3.65 -4.78
C TYR A 35 2.78 4.14 -5.46
N GLY A 36 3.71 4.74 -4.72
CA GLY A 36 5.01 5.13 -5.26
C GLY A 36 5.84 3.93 -5.74
N VAL A 37 5.82 2.83 -4.98
CA VAL A 37 6.45 1.56 -5.38
C VAL A 37 5.74 0.97 -6.60
N ALA A 38 4.41 1.03 -6.67
CA ALA A 38 3.66 0.57 -7.84
C ALA A 38 4.04 1.37 -9.10
N ALA A 39 4.12 2.69 -9.03
CA ALA A 39 4.62 3.52 -10.14
C ALA A 39 6.05 3.13 -10.56
N THR A 40 6.92 2.88 -9.59
CA THR A 40 8.29 2.40 -9.87
C THR A 40 8.31 1.03 -10.55
N MET A 41 7.41 0.12 -10.16
CA MET A 41 7.24 -1.19 -10.81
C MET A 41 6.78 -1.04 -12.26
N ILE A 42 5.89 -0.08 -12.57
CA ILE A 42 5.47 0.21 -13.96
C ILE A 42 6.68 0.63 -14.78
N HIS A 43 7.48 1.60 -14.29
CA HIS A 43 8.72 2.01 -14.95
C HIS A 43 9.73 0.87 -15.15
N ALA A 44 9.69 -0.16 -14.31
CA ALA A 44 10.55 -1.34 -14.41
C ALA A 44 9.95 -2.45 -15.31
N GLY A 45 8.83 -2.21 -16.01
CA GLY A 45 8.15 -3.20 -16.85
C GLY A 45 7.44 -4.30 -16.05
N MET A 46 7.10 -4.04 -14.79
CA MET A 46 6.47 -4.99 -13.85
C MET A 46 4.99 -4.65 -13.61
N GLU A 47 4.25 -4.32 -14.67
CA GLU A 47 2.87 -3.79 -14.59
C GLU A 47 1.93 -4.68 -13.77
N ASP A 48 1.89 -5.99 -14.01
CA ASP A 48 1.03 -6.92 -13.25
C ASP A 48 1.30 -6.83 -11.73
N LYS A 49 2.57 -6.72 -11.34
CA LYS A 49 2.98 -6.60 -9.95
C LYS A 49 2.63 -5.22 -9.39
N ALA A 50 2.73 -4.18 -10.20
CA ALA A 50 2.34 -2.83 -9.82
C ALA A 50 0.85 -2.76 -9.49
N PHE A 51 -0.01 -3.22 -10.40
CA PHE A 51 -1.46 -3.23 -10.19
C PHE A 51 -1.86 -4.15 -9.04
N THR A 52 -1.27 -5.34 -8.92
CA THR A 52 -1.52 -6.22 -7.76
C THR A 52 -1.14 -5.54 -6.44
N THR A 53 -0.04 -4.80 -6.41
CA THR A 53 0.44 -4.09 -5.21
C THR A 53 -0.48 -2.93 -4.85
N ALA A 54 -0.88 -2.12 -5.83
CA ALA A 54 -1.79 -0.99 -5.66
C ALA A 54 -3.22 -1.44 -5.30
N GLU A 55 -3.70 -2.53 -5.90
CA GLU A 55 -5.01 -3.14 -5.61
C GLU A 55 -5.16 -3.46 -4.12
N GLY A 56 -4.07 -3.86 -3.45
CA GLY A 56 -4.10 -4.08 -2.00
C GLY A 56 -4.51 -2.86 -1.18
N ILE A 57 -4.20 -1.63 -1.64
CA ILE A 57 -4.67 -0.40 -0.99
C ILE A 57 -6.17 -0.19 -1.23
N PHE A 58 -6.66 -0.50 -2.44
CA PHE A 58 -8.08 -0.46 -2.76
C PHE A 58 -8.88 -1.48 -1.94
N ILE A 59 -8.46 -2.75 -1.93
CA ILE A 59 -9.15 -3.81 -1.19
C ILE A 59 -9.21 -3.47 0.30
N ALA A 60 -8.07 -3.19 0.93
CA ALA A 60 -8.05 -2.95 2.36
C ALA A 60 -8.69 -1.61 2.77
N GLY A 61 -8.55 -0.56 1.96
CA GLY A 61 -8.99 0.79 2.33
C GLY A 61 -10.37 1.19 1.81
N TRP A 62 -10.73 0.79 0.59
CA TRP A 62 -11.88 1.33 -0.15
C TRP A 62 -12.99 0.32 -0.43
N SER A 63 -12.68 -0.97 -0.53
CA SER A 63 -13.68 -1.99 -0.84
C SER A 63 -14.66 -2.22 0.32
N GLU A 64 -15.82 -2.79 0.01
CA GLU A 64 -16.84 -3.16 1.01
C GLU A 64 -16.33 -4.21 2.02
N GLU A 65 -15.35 -5.01 1.64
CA GLU A 65 -14.68 -6.00 2.51
C GLU A 65 -13.54 -5.39 3.35
N GLY A 66 -13.20 -4.12 3.11
CA GLY A 66 -12.07 -3.43 3.72
C GLY A 66 -12.39 -2.81 5.09
N PHE A 67 -11.50 -1.94 5.54
CA PHE A 67 -11.58 -1.28 6.85
C PHE A 67 -12.39 0.03 6.86
N GLY A 68 -12.99 0.40 5.72
CA GLY A 68 -13.91 1.55 5.65
C GLY A 68 -13.23 2.92 5.63
N TYR A 69 -12.15 3.08 4.85
CA TYR A 69 -11.41 4.36 4.75
C TYR A 69 -11.75 5.18 3.50
N ALA A 70 -12.84 4.85 2.80
CA ALA A 70 -13.30 5.63 1.65
C ALA A 70 -13.43 7.12 2.02
N PHE A 71 -12.90 7.98 1.15
CA PHE A 71 -12.84 9.44 1.32
C PHE A 71 -12.04 9.96 2.53
N GLN A 72 -11.30 9.09 3.23
CA GLN A 72 -10.48 9.44 4.39
C GLN A 72 -9.18 8.65 4.48
N THR A 73 -8.67 8.19 3.33
CA THR A 73 -7.49 7.30 3.22
C THR A 73 -6.35 7.74 4.18
N PRO A 74 -5.88 6.86 5.07
CA PRO A 74 -4.86 7.20 6.04
C PRO A 74 -3.45 7.20 5.44
N GLU A 75 -2.50 7.73 6.21
CA GLU A 75 -1.07 7.53 5.98
C GLU A 75 -0.72 6.05 5.88
N GLY A 76 -1.22 5.25 6.83
CA GLY A 76 -0.97 3.83 6.85
C GLY A 76 -1.83 3.06 7.84
N TRP A 77 -1.70 1.74 7.78
CA TRP A 77 -2.38 0.79 8.65
C TRP A 77 -1.50 -0.41 9.01
N THR A 78 -1.80 -1.05 10.12
CA THR A 78 -1.19 -2.33 10.53
C THR A 78 -1.97 -3.52 9.97
N MET A 79 -1.44 -4.74 10.16
CA MET A 79 -1.99 -5.98 9.59
C MET A 79 -3.37 -6.40 10.14
N ASP A 80 -3.86 -5.71 11.16
CA ASP A 80 -5.18 -5.83 11.78
C ASP A 80 -6.15 -4.74 11.31
N GLY A 81 -5.70 -3.78 10.49
CA GLY A 81 -6.51 -2.64 10.06
C GLY A 81 -6.61 -1.52 11.09
N SER A 82 -5.71 -1.42 12.06
CA SER A 82 -5.58 -0.19 12.85
C SER A 82 -4.86 0.86 12.01
N TYR A 83 -5.44 2.06 11.87
CA TYR A 83 -4.89 3.13 11.03
C TYR A 83 -4.09 4.16 11.81
N ARG A 84 -3.30 4.94 11.09
CA ARG A 84 -2.67 6.17 11.57
C ARG A 84 -2.91 7.32 10.59
N SER A 85 -3.34 8.46 11.11
CA SER A 85 -3.53 9.73 10.37
C SER A 85 -4.44 9.62 9.14
N LEU A 86 -5.76 9.66 9.35
CA LEU A 86 -6.77 9.73 8.27
C LEU A 86 -6.64 11.03 7.44
N VAL A 87 -7.27 11.03 6.26
CA VAL A 87 -7.34 12.18 5.35
C VAL A 87 -5.94 12.70 4.99
N TYR A 88 -5.05 11.77 4.63
CA TYR A 88 -3.63 12.06 4.47
C TYR A 88 -3.25 12.39 3.03
N MET A 89 -2.22 13.22 2.86
CA MET A 89 -1.76 13.68 1.54
C MET A 89 -1.07 12.59 0.72
N ARG A 90 -0.24 11.75 1.35
CA ARG A 90 0.61 10.77 0.64
C ARG A 90 -0.12 9.80 -0.30
N PRO A 91 -1.32 9.27 0.01
CA PRO A 91 -2.04 8.41 -0.95
C PRO A 91 -2.38 9.06 -2.31
N LEU A 92 -2.29 10.38 -2.47
CA LEU A 92 -2.38 11.02 -3.79
C LEU A 92 -1.26 10.59 -4.76
N ALA A 93 -0.20 9.93 -4.26
CA ALA A 93 0.85 9.31 -5.08
C ALA A 93 0.34 8.28 -6.09
N ILE A 94 -0.91 7.82 -5.99
CA ILE A 94 -1.55 6.97 -7.02
C ILE A 94 -1.47 7.60 -8.43
N TRP A 95 -1.52 8.93 -8.55
CA TRP A 95 -1.36 9.61 -9.84
C TRP A 95 0.03 9.44 -10.47
N GLY A 96 1.03 9.07 -9.67
CA GLY A 96 2.34 8.66 -10.19
C GLY A 96 2.25 7.41 -11.07
N MET A 97 1.28 6.52 -10.82
CA MET A 97 1.06 5.36 -11.68
C MET A 97 0.54 5.78 -13.07
N GLN A 98 -0.41 6.73 -13.12
CA GLN A 98 -0.91 7.25 -14.41
C GLN A 98 0.24 7.85 -15.23
N GLN A 99 1.07 8.69 -14.60
CA GLN A 99 2.22 9.29 -15.26
C GLN A 99 3.25 8.24 -15.72
N ALA A 100 3.36 7.11 -15.03
CA ALA A 100 4.24 6.01 -15.43
C ALA A 100 3.69 5.19 -16.61
N LEU A 101 2.36 5.13 -16.81
CA LEU A 101 1.70 4.43 -17.92
C LEU A 101 1.69 5.23 -19.23
N GLU A 102 1.67 6.56 -19.12
CA GLU A 102 1.59 7.47 -20.28
C GLU A 102 2.93 7.82 -20.92
N LYS A 103 4.04 7.30 -20.36
CA LYS A 103 5.41 7.54 -20.83
C LYS A 103 5.99 6.31 -21.51
#